data_AF-A0A528D618-F1
#
_entry.id   AF-A0A528D618-F1
#
_cell.length_a   1.000
_cell.length_b   1.000
_cell.length_c   1.000
_cell.angle_alpha   90.00
_cell.angle_beta   90.00
_cell.angle_gamma   90.00
#
_symmetry.space_group_name_H-M   'P 1'
#
loop_
_entity.id
_entity.type
_entity.pdbx_description
1 polymer ?
#
loop_
_entity_poly.entity_id
_entity_poly.type
_entity_poly.pdbx_seq_one_letter_code
_entity_poly.pdbx_strand_id
1 'polypeptide(L)'
;MMDAPRPLPVTADTGAGPVLVALPLEPAGGVGFDPAHAASTGARYHGRIVSVRDAVQGGSDPEEIEIARPQALLLAPGKSVGGYTALPIADIKGVRADGGVSLDETFLPPTLVTGAVAWYRQLLLEVVTGLDQIAEAHGKMVMGG
;
A
#
# COMPACT_ATOMS: atom_id res chain seq x y z
N MET A 1 -2.12 -0.25 13.31
CA MET A 1 -2.55 -0.37 11.89
C MET A 1 -3.03 0.99 11.40
N MET A 2 -2.64 1.44 10.20
CA MET A 2 -3.16 2.66 9.56
C MET A 2 -4.63 2.44 9.17
N ASP A 3 -5.45 3.48 9.16
CA ASP A 3 -6.83 3.38 8.67
C ASP A 3 -6.83 3.19 7.15
N ALA A 4 -7.70 2.33 6.64
CA ALA A 4 -7.79 2.13 5.20
C ALA A 4 -8.26 3.44 4.52
N PRO A 5 -7.66 3.82 3.37
CA PRO A 5 -8.11 5.00 2.64
C PRO A 5 -9.55 4.81 2.17
N ARG A 6 -10.27 5.92 1.98
CA ARG A 6 -11.61 5.87 1.39
C ARG A 6 -11.55 5.17 0.02
N PRO A 7 -12.46 4.21 -0.27
CA PRO A 7 -12.52 3.56 -1.57
C PRO A 7 -12.65 4.57 -2.71
N LEU A 8 -11.91 4.33 -3.79
CA LEU A 8 -12.02 5.11 -5.02
C LEU A 8 -13.22 4.60 -5.84
N PRO A 9 -14.23 5.44 -6.13
CA PRO A 9 -15.28 5.08 -7.09
C PRO A 9 -14.68 4.93 -8.48
N VAL A 10 -14.91 3.78 -9.12
CA VAL A 10 -14.52 3.52 -10.51
C VAL A 10 -15.78 3.41 -11.33
N THR A 11 -15.88 4.23 -12.37
CA THR A 11 -17.03 4.32 -13.28
C THR A 11 -16.57 4.10 -14.72
N ALA A 12 -17.51 4.02 -15.66
CA ALA A 12 -17.20 3.92 -17.09
C ALA A 12 -16.38 5.13 -17.61
N ASP A 13 -16.49 6.29 -16.96
CA ASP A 13 -15.72 7.49 -17.28
C ASP A 13 -14.32 7.51 -16.65
N THR A 14 -14.02 6.54 -15.77
CA THR A 14 -12.68 6.40 -15.19
C THR A 14 -11.74 5.85 -16.26
N GLY A 15 -10.81 6.69 -16.71
CA GLY A 15 -9.81 6.31 -17.70
C GLY A 15 -8.91 5.16 -17.22
N ALA A 16 -8.29 4.47 -18.17
CA ALA A 16 -7.28 3.45 -17.86
C ALA A 16 -6.00 4.08 -17.31
N GLY A 17 -5.25 3.31 -16.51
CA GLY A 17 -3.96 3.69 -15.96
C GLY A 17 -3.84 3.46 -14.45
N PRO A 18 -2.75 3.97 -13.85
CA PRO A 18 -2.39 3.63 -12.48
C PRO A 18 -3.31 4.32 -11.45
N VAL A 19 -3.75 3.54 -10.48
CA VAL A 19 -4.32 4.03 -9.22
C VAL A 19 -3.18 4.17 -8.21
N LEU A 20 -3.11 5.34 -7.58
CA LEU A 20 -2.06 5.65 -6.62
C LEU A 20 -2.62 5.67 -5.20
N VAL A 21 -1.90 5.10 -4.25
CA VAL A 21 -2.05 5.48 -2.84
C VAL A 21 -1.22 6.71 -2.59
N ALA A 22 -1.79 7.71 -1.93
CA ALA A 22 -1.16 9.01 -1.73
C ALA A 22 -1.30 9.48 -0.28
N LEU A 23 -0.31 10.24 0.18
CA LEU A 23 -0.30 10.98 1.44
C LEU A 23 0.05 12.44 1.16
N PRO A 24 -0.67 13.43 1.72
CA PRO A 24 -0.32 14.84 1.56
C PRO A 24 1.13 15.10 1.98
N LEU A 25 1.84 15.95 1.24
CA LEU A 25 3.20 16.36 1.62
C LEU A 25 3.17 17.06 2.98
N GLU A 26 4.24 16.89 3.74
CA GLU A 26 4.40 17.59 4.99
C GLU A 26 4.76 19.06 4.71
N PRO A 27 3.97 20.03 5.19
CA PRO A 27 4.22 21.44 4.90
C PRO A 27 5.47 21.92 5.64
N ALA A 28 6.37 22.60 4.94
CA ALA A 28 7.55 23.21 5.56
C ALA A 28 7.12 24.32 6.54
N GLY A 29 7.20 24.06 7.84
CA GLY A 29 6.86 25.03 8.89
C GLY A 29 5.35 25.31 9.05
N GLY A 30 4.48 24.56 8.37
CA GLY A 30 3.03 24.67 8.46
C GLY A 30 2.39 23.61 9.35
N VAL A 31 1.08 23.71 9.56
CA VAL A 31 0.30 22.73 10.32
C VAL A 31 0.10 21.46 9.48
N GLY A 32 0.78 20.37 9.84
CA GLY A 32 0.64 19.07 9.19
C GLY A 32 -0.48 18.18 9.77
N PHE A 33 -1.22 18.69 10.75
CA PHE A 33 -2.09 17.91 11.63
C PHE A 33 -3.42 18.62 11.86
N ASP A 34 -4.52 17.96 11.49
CA ASP A 34 -5.88 18.38 11.86
C ASP A 34 -6.26 17.81 13.23
N PRO A 35 -6.74 18.59 14.21
CA PRO A 35 -7.25 18.06 15.48
C PRO A 35 -8.44 17.10 15.30
N ALA A 36 -8.62 16.17 16.24
CA ALA A 36 -9.63 15.11 16.20
C ALA A 36 -11.06 15.64 16.09
N HIS A 37 -11.32 16.81 16.68
CA HIS A 37 -12.63 17.46 16.67
C HIS A 37 -12.79 18.47 15.51
N ALA A 38 -11.75 18.69 14.73
CA ALA A 38 -11.77 19.60 13.59
C ALA A 38 -12.13 18.86 12.29
N ALA A 39 -12.73 19.59 11.36
CA ALA A 39 -12.92 19.10 9.99
C ALA A 39 -11.55 18.89 9.31
N SER A 40 -11.46 17.87 8.46
CA SER A 40 -10.24 17.62 7.68
C SER A 40 -9.98 18.79 6.73
N THR A 41 -8.76 19.34 6.77
CA THR A 41 -8.30 20.40 5.87
C THR A 41 -7.48 19.87 4.70
N GLY A 42 -7.27 18.54 4.64
CA GLY A 42 -6.32 17.91 3.75
C GLY A 42 -4.90 17.85 4.32
N ALA A 43 -4.74 18.08 5.63
CA ALA A 43 -3.48 17.87 6.32
C ALA A 43 -3.04 16.41 6.23
N ARG A 44 -1.72 16.17 6.35
CA ARG A 44 -1.14 14.83 6.26
C ARG A 44 -1.66 13.89 7.35
N TYR A 45 -2.04 14.44 8.51
CA TYR A 45 -2.54 13.69 9.65
C TYR A 45 -3.89 14.22 10.14
N HIS A 46 -4.74 13.34 10.67
CA HIS A 46 -5.93 13.65 11.46
C HIS A 46 -5.75 13.14 12.88
N GLY A 47 -6.18 13.92 13.86
CA GLY A 47 -6.15 13.55 15.26
C GLY A 47 -7.13 12.43 15.57
N ARG A 48 -6.72 11.50 16.43
CA ARG A 48 -7.61 10.50 17.01
C ARG A 48 -7.35 10.37 18.48
N ILE A 49 -8.37 10.59 19.30
CA ILE A 49 -8.30 10.32 20.73
C ILE A 49 -8.29 8.81 20.94
N VAL A 50 -7.31 8.33 21.70
CA VAL A 50 -7.17 6.94 22.10
C VAL A 50 -6.87 6.89 23.58
N SER A 51 -7.51 5.95 24.28
CA SER A 51 -7.16 5.63 25.66
C SER A 51 -5.98 4.66 25.65
N VAL A 52 -4.87 5.04 26.28
CA VAL A 52 -3.64 4.26 26.33
C VAL A 52 -3.25 4.00 27.76
N ARG A 53 -3.04 2.71 28.08
CA ARG A 53 -2.53 2.30 29.38
C ARG A 53 -1.01 2.37 29.42
N ASP A 54 -0.46 2.75 30.56
CA ASP A 54 0.98 2.62 30.81
C ASP A 54 1.41 1.14 30.76
N ALA A 55 2.45 0.87 29.98
CA ALA A 55 3.00 -0.47 29.77
C ALA A 55 3.94 -0.93 30.91
N VAL A 56 4.29 -0.04 31.85
CA VAL A 56 5.08 -0.40 33.04
C VAL A 56 4.28 -1.38 33.92
N GLN A 57 4.97 -2.37 34.52
CA GLN A 57 4.34 -3.30 35.46
C GLN A 57 3.80 -2.55 36.68
N GLY A 58 2.50 -2.68 36.95
CA GLY A 58 1.81 -1.86 37.95
C GLY A 58 1.46 -0.45 37.46
N GLY A 59 1.52 -0.22 36.14
CA GLY A 59 1.18 1.04 35.51
C GLY A 59 -0.24 1.49 35.81
N SER A 60 -0.38 2.82 35.85
CA SER A 60 -1.59 3.56 36.21
C SER A 60 -2.78 3.25 35.30
N ASP A 61 -3.92 3.87 35.65
CA ASP A 61 -5.13 3.81 34.84
C ASP A 61 -4.89 4.38 33.42
N PRO A 62 -5.64 3.91 32.41
CA PRO A 62 -5.52 4.42 31.04
C PRO A 62 -5.83 5.91 30.94
N GLU A 63 -5.03 6.63 30.16
CA GLU A 63 -5.19 8.07 29.90
C GLU A 63 -5.58 8.34 28.44
N GLU A 64 -6.35 9.40 28.21
CA GLU A 64 -6.70 9.84 26.86
C GLU A 64 -5.58 10.68 26.25
N ILE A 65 -5.09 10.24 25.09
CA ILE A 65 -4.13 11.00 24.29
C ILE A 65 -4.63 11.15 22.87
N GLU A 66 -4.29 12.27 22.24
CA GLU A 66 -4.55 12.48 20.83
C GLU A 66 -3.34 12.03 20.01
N ILE A 67 -3.56 11.10 19.07
CA ILE A 67 -2.52 10.61 18.17
C ILE A 67 -2.72 11.09 16.74
N ALA A 68 -1.62 11.26 16.01
CA ALA A 68 -1.63 11.54 14.58
C ALA A 68 -1.90 10.28 13.74
N ARG A 69 -3.01 10.30 12.99
CA ARG A 69 -3.38 9.25 12.04
C ARG A 69 -3.12 9.72 10.62
N PRO A 70 -2.26 9.05 9.83
CA PRO A 70 -2.04 9.42 8.44
C PRO A 70 -3.33 9.37 7.62
N GLN A 71 -3.62 10.43 6.87
CA GLN A 71 -4.79 10.52 5.99
C GLN A 71 -4.43 10.07 4.57
N ALA A 72 -4.28 8.77 4.35
CA ALA A 72 -4.05 8.23 3.02
C ALA A 72 -5.32 8.33 2.15
N LEU A 73 -5.13 8.53 0.84
CA LEU A 73 -6.21 8.53 -0.14
C LEU A 73 -5.80 7.77 -1.41
N LEU A 74 -6.80 7.41 -2.21
CA LEU A 74 -6.61 6.81 -3.53
C LEU A 74 -6.82 7.87 -4.62
N LEU A 75 -5.83 8.02 -5.50
CA LEU A 75 -5.90 8.90 -6.66
C LEU A 75 -6.27 8.09 -7.89
N ALA A 76 -7.28 8.56 -8.63
CA ALA A 76 -7.68 7.98 -9.90
C ALA A 76 -6.62 8.19 -11.00
N PRO A 77 -6.65 7.37 -12.06
CA PRO A 77 -5.76 7.56 -13.21
C PRO A 77 -5.83 8.98 -13.77
N GLY A 78 -4.67 9.55 -14.11
CA GLY A 78 -4.54 10.88 -14.68
C GLY A 78 -4.76 12.05 -13.70
N LYS A 79 -5.05 11.80 -12.41
CA LYS A 79 -5.09 12.86 -11.40
C LYS A 79 -3.69 13.37 -11.09
N SER A 80 -3.59 14.68 -10.88
CA SER A 80 -2.34 15.32 -10.47
C SER A 80 -1.87 14.79 -9.12
N VAL A 81 -0.57 14.51 -9.02
CA VAL A 81 0.09 14.06 -7.79
C VAL A 81 0.71 15.24 -7.03
N GLY A 82 0.63 16.46 -7.59
CA GLY A 82 1.16 17.67 -6.94
C GLY A 82 0.60 17.84 -5.53
N GLY A 83 1.46 18.01 -4.54
CA GLY A 83 1.07 18.12 -3.14
C GLY A 83 1.01 16.77 -2.39
N TYR A 84 1.35 15.66 -3.03
CA TYR A 84 1.35 14.33 -2.41
C TYR A 84 2.68 13.59 -2.60
N THR A 85 3.01 12.72 -1.66
CA THR A 85 3.86 11.55 -1.91
C THR A 85 2.94 10.40 -2.30
N ALA A 86 3.20 9.72 -3.42
CA ALA A 86 2.32 8.66 -3.90
C ALA A 86 3.09 7.46 -4.47
N LEU A 87 2.45 6.29 -4.41
CA LEU A 87 2.93 5.04 -4.98
C LEU A 87 1.80 4.38 -5.80
N PRO A 88 2.07 3.84 -7.00
CA PRO A 88 1.08 3.09 -7.73
C PRO A 88 0.84 1.74 -7.06
N ILE A 89 -0.42 1.38 -6.88
CA ILE A 89 -0.83 0.14 -6.19
C ILE A 89 -1.60 -0.84 -7.09
N ALA A 90 -2.16 -0.34 -8.20
CA ALA A 90 -2.86 -1.14 -9.20
C ALA A 90 -2.92 -0.35 -10.51
N ASP A 91 -3.16 -1.03 -11.62
CA ASP A 91 -3.47 -0.42 -12.91
C ASP A 91 -4.88 -0.83 -13.35
N ILE A 92 -5.71 0.15 -13.73
CA ILE A 92 -7.09 -0.06 -14.19
C ILE A 92 -7.12 -0.09 -15.71
N LYS A 93 -7.81 -1.07 -16.29
CA LYS A 93 -8.13 -1.12 -17.74
C LYS A 93 -9.49 -0.53 -18.07
N GLY A 94 -10.38 -0.44 -17.08
CA GLY A 94 -11.72 0.13 -17.19
C GLY A 94 -12.73 -0.63 -16.34
N VAL A 95 -14.00 -0.60 -16.76
CA VAL A 95 -15.11 -1.32 -16.12
C VAL A 95 -15.60 -2.43 -17.06
N ARG A 96 -15.80 -3.63 -16.51
CA ARG A 96 -16.34 -4.80 -17.22
C ARG A 96 -17.86 -4.65 -17.43
N ALA A 97 -18.42 -5.46 -18.33
CA ALA A 97 -19.86 -5.41 -18.65
C ALA A 97 -20.78 -5.73 -17.45
N ASP A 98 -20.28 -6.45 -16.45
CA ASP A 98 -20.97 -6.77 -15.20
C ASP A 98 -20.83 -5.67 -14.12
N GLY A 99 -20.18 -4.55 -14.45
CA GLY A 99 -19.91 -3.45 -13.53
C GLY A 99 -18.64 -3.65 -12.67
N GLY A 100 -17.92 -4.76 -12.82
CA GLY A 100 -16.68 -5.02 -12.09
C GLY A 100 -15.50 -4.18 -12.59
N VAL A 101 -14.58 -3.82 -11.68
CA VAL A 101 -13.35 -3.11 -12.06
C VAL A 101 -12.39 -4.09 -12.76
N SER A 102 -11.96 -3.73 -13.97
CA SER A 102 -10.95 -4.47 -14.72
C SER A 102 -9.56 -3.96 -14.36
N LEU A 103 -8.73 -4.82 -13.77
CA LEU A 103 -7.35 -4.51 -13.40
C LEU A 103 -6.37 -5.12 -14.41
N ASP A 104 -5.17 -4.55 -14.50
CA ASP A 104 -4.05 -5.22 -15.16
C ASP A 104 -3.37 -6.21 -14.21
N GLU A 105 -3.64 -7.50 -14.39
CA GLU A 105 -3.07 -8.57 -13.56
C GLU A 105 -1.55 -8.76 -13.76
N THR A 106 -0.96 -8.13 -14.78
CA THR A 106 0.49 -8.13 -14.99
C THR A 106 1.20 -6.93 -14.35
N PHE A 107 0.45 -5.99 -13.77
CA PHE A 107 1.03 -4.84 -13.10
C PHE A 107 1.81 -5.26 -11.85
N LEU A 108 3.04 -4.77 -11.73
CA LEU A 108 3.93 -5.04 -10.61
C LEU A 108 4.15 -3.76 -9.78
N PRO A 109 3.50 -3.61 -8.61
CA PRO A 109 3.70 -2.43 -7.77
C PRO A 109 5.11 -2.38 -7.20
N PRO A 110 5.63 -1.17 -6.88
CA PRO A 110 6.81 -1.03 -6.03
C PRO A 110 6.56 -1.71 -4.69
N THR A 111 7.37 -2.70 -4.35
CA THR A 111 7.17 -3.51 -3.15
C THR A 111 8.44 -3.59 -2.30
N LEU A 112 8.25 -3.58 -0.98
CA LEU A 112 9.33 -3.71 0.00
C LEU A 112 9.63 -5.16 0.34
N VAL A 113 8.66 -6.06 0.12
CA VAL A 113 8.78 -7.49 0.38
C VAL A 113 8.24 -8.27 -0.81
N THR A 114 8.98 -9.28 -1.27
CA THR A 114 8.63 -10.07 -2.46
C THR A 114 7.33 -10.85 -2.29
N GLY A 115 6.96 -11.19 -1.05
CA GLY A 115 5.70 -11.86 -0.73
C GLY A 115 4.44 -11.01 -0.94
N ALA A 116 4.57 -9.70 -1.17
CA ALA A 116 3.43 -8.80 -1.38
C ALA A 116 2.79 -8.95 -2.77
N VAL A 117 3.52 -9.49 -3.75
CA VAL A 117 3.00 -9.72 -5.11
C VAL A 117 3.24 -11.17 -5.48
N ALA A 118 2.16 -11.88 -5.85
CA ALA A 118 2.20 -13.30 -6.16
C ALA A 118 3.20 -13.62 -7.29
N TRP A 119 3.35 -12.73 -8.26
CA TRP A 119 4.29 -12.89 -9.37
C TRP A 119 5.75 -13.02 -8.90
N TYR A 120 6.22 -12.17 -7.96
CA TYR A 120 7.58 -12.28 -7.44
C TYR A 120 7.81 -13.60 -6.69
N ARG A 121 6.81 -14.04 -5.93
CA ARG A 121 6.86 -15.35 -5.26
C ARG A 121 6.98 -16.49 -6.28
N GLN A 122 6.17 -16.45 -7.34
CA GLN A 122 6.19 -17.46 -8.39
C GLN A 122 7.54 -17.51 -9.10
N LEU A 123 8.08 -16.35 -9.48
CA LEU A 123 9.42 -16.25 -10.07
C LEU A 123 10.49 -16.88 -9.17
N LEU A 124 10.47 -16.56 -7.87
CA LEU A 124 11.44 -17.11 -6.92
C LEU A 124 11.33 -18.64 -6.82
N LEU A 125 10.11 -19.19 -6.82
CA LEU A 125 9.89 -20.64 -6.80
C LEU A 125 10.41 -21.31 -8.06
N GLU A 126 10.18 -20.71 -9.23
CA GLU A 126 10.68 -21.20 -10.51
C GLU A 126 12.22 -21.20 -10.56
N VAL A 127 12.85 -20.12 -10.10
CA VAL A 127 14.31 -20.02 -10.03
C VAL A 127 14.90 -21.08 -9.12
N VAL A 128 14.37 -21.25 -7.91
CA VAL A 128 14.87 -22.26 -6.96
C VAL A 128 14.71 -23.67 -7.52
N THR A 129 13.52 -24.00 -8.02
CA THR A 129 13.24 -25.31 -8.61
C THR A 129 14.13 -25.60 -9.81
N GLY A 130 14.35 -24.61 -10.67
CA GLY A 130 15.24 -24.74 -11.83
C GLY A 130 16.70 -24.97 -11.42
N LEU A 131 17.19 -24.26 -10.40
CA LEU A 131 18.53 -24.46 -9.87
C LEU A 131 18.71 -25.87 -9.29
N ASP A 132 17.73 -26.38 -8.57
CA ASP A 132 17.76 -27.75 -8.01
C ASP A 132 17.86 -28.80 -9.13
N GLN A 133 17.08 -28.64 -10.21
CA GLN A 133 17.13 -29.53 -11.36
C GLN A 133 18.50 -29.53 -12.06
N ILE A 134 19.10 -28.35 -12.25
CA ILE A 134 20.43 -28.21 -12.85
C ILE A 134 21.49 -28.86 -11.96
N ALA A 135 21.43 -28.61 -10.64
CA ALA A 135 22.35 -29.19 -9.68
C ALA A 135 22.28 -30.73 -9.67
N GLU A 136 21.08 -31.30 -9.68
CA GLU A 136 20.88 -32.74 -9.77
C GLU A 136 21.45 -33.33 -11.07
N ALA A 137 21.20 -32.68 -12.21
CA ALA A 137 21.70 -33.12 -13.51
C ALA A 137 23.24 -33.12 -13.56
N HIS A 138 23.87 -32.05 -13.07
CA HIS A 138 25.33 -31.94 -13.00
C HIS A 138 25.94 -32.93 -12.00
N GLY A 139 25.33 -33.14 -10.84
CA GLY A 139 25.78 -34.11 -9.85
C GLY A 139 25.82 -35.54 -10.41
N LYS A 140 24.79 -35.93 -11.18
CA LYS A 140 24.75 -37.23 -11.86
C LYS A 140 25.86 -37.39 -12.89
N MET A 141 26.18 -36.34 -13.66
CA MET A 141 27.27 -36.40 -14.64
C MET A 141 28.64 -36.58 -13.98
N VAL A 142 28.91 -35.91 -12.84
CA VAL A 142 30.19 -36.05 -12.13
C VAL A 142 30.34 -37.40 -11.45
N MET A 143 29.28 -37.95 -10.88
CA MET A 143 29.31 -39.24 -10.18
C MET A 143 29.21 -40.46 -11.11
N GLY A 144 28.72 -40.27 -12.33
CA GLY A 144 28.58 -41.31 -13.35
C GLY A 144 29.69 -41.31 -14.42
N GLY A 145 30.61 -40.33 -14.37
CA GLY A 145 31.78 -40.23 -15.23
C GLY A 145 33.02 -40.90 -14.66
#